data_AF-A0A699T8J9-F1
#
_entry.id   AF-A0A699T8J9-F1
#
_cell.length_a   1.000
_cell.length_b   1.000
_cell.length_c   1.000
_cell.angle_alpha   90.00
_cell.angle_beta   90.00
_cell.angle_gamma   90.00
#
_symmetry.space_group_name_H-M   'P 1'
#
loop_
_entity.id
_entity.type
_entity.pdbx_description
1 polymer ?
#
loop_
_entity_poly.entity_id
_entity_poly.type
_entity_poly.pdbx_seq_one_letter_code
_entity_poly.pdbx_strand_id
1 'polypeptide(L)'
;MASVQISSDPAPECQTMRWTKDHPLEQVIGNPSQSVRTRRQLESNAKMCMFALTVSQTEPKNIKEAMSDSAWIESMQEELHQFDRLDVWELVD
;
A
#
# COMPACT_ATOMS: atom_id res chain seq x y z
N MET A 1 -42.62 -9.63 -19.40
CA MET A 1 -41.27 -10.06 -18.97
C MET A 1 -40.33 -9.79 -20.14
N ALA A 2 -39.49 -8.77 -20.05
CA ALA A 2 -38.41 -8.53 -21.00
C ALA A 2 -37.12 -8.53 -20.17
N SER A 3 -36.29 -9.54 -20.38
CA SER A 3 -35.02 -9.71 -19.69
C SER A 3 -34.01 -8.71 -20.24
N VAL A 4 -33.47 -7.85 -19.37
CA VAL A 4 -32.31 -7.01 -19.69
C VAL A 4 -31.10 -7.94 -19.82
N GLN A 5 -30.56 -8.08 -21.03
CA GLN A 5 -29.30 -8.77 -21.26
C GLN A 5 -28.16 -7.80 -20.91
N ILE A 6 -27.38 -8.12 -19.88
CA ILE A 6 -26.17 -7.38 -19.53
C ILE A 6 -25.10 -7.77 -20.56
N SER A 7 -24.82 -6.89 -21.53
CA SER A 7 -23.68 -7.05 -22.43
C SER A 7 -22.41 -7.01 -21.58
N SER A 8 -21.71 -8.13 -21.52
CA SER A 8 -20.39 -8.21 -20.89
C SER A 8 -19.38 -7.79 -21.93
N ASP A 9 -19.22 -6.48 -22.14
CA ASP A 9 -18.18 -5.97 -23.01
C ASP A 9 -16.82 -6.29 -22.37
N PRO A 10 -15.91 -7.03 -23.04
CA PRO A 10 -14.61 -7.33 -22.45
C PRO A 10 -13.79 -6.04 -22.35
N ALA A 11 -13.12 -5.87 -21.21
CA ALA A 11 -12.17 -4.78 -21.00
C ALA A 11 -11.15 -4.71 -22.15
N PRO A 12 -10.72 -3.51 -22.57
CA PRO A 12 -9.95 -3.36 -23.79
C PRO A 12 -8.60 -4.10 -23.69
N GLU A 13 -8.47 -5.20 -24.43
CA GLU A 13 -7.21 -5.88 -24.73
C GLU A 13 -6.36 -5.01 -25.68
N CYS A 14 -5.95 -3.80 -25.26
CA CYS A 14 -5.36 -2.84 -26.20
C CYS A 14 -3.87 -2.55 -25.98
N GLN A 15 -3.17 -3.27 -25.09
CA GLN A 15 -1.74 -3.01 -24.89
C GLN A 15 -0.83 -4.24 -24.93
N THR A 16 -1.31 -5.47 -24.74
CA THR A 16 -0.46 -6.66 -24.62
C THR A 16 0.11 -7.17 -25.96
N MET A 17 -0.65 -7.11 -27.04
CA MET A 17 -0.28 -7.70 -28.34
C MET A 17 0.83 -6.95 -29.11
N ARG A 18 1.03 -5.65 -28.85
CA ARG A 18 1.94 -4.81 -29.65
C ARG A 18 3.41 -5.00 -29.26
N TRP A 19 3.70 -5.25 -27.98
CA TRP A 19 5.08 -5.38 -27.48
C TRP A 19 5.67 -6.77 -27.78
N THR A 20 4.87 -7.83 -27.74
CA THR A 20 5.33 -9.22 -27.91
C THR A 20 5.83 -9.58 -29.31
N LYS A 21 5.52 -8.80 -30.36
CA LYS A 21 5.99 -9.08 -31.73
C LYS A 21 7.44 -8.66 -31.97
N ASP A 22 7.83 -7.51 -31.44
CA ASP A 22 9.16 -6.93 -31.68
C ASP A 22 10.09 -7.13 -30.46
N HIS A 23 9.54 -7.46 -29.30
CA HIS A 23 10.24 -7.58 -28.02
C HIS A 23 9.78 -8.85 -27.28
N PRO A 24 10.43 -10.01 -27.50
CA PRO A 24 10.14 -11.27 -26.82
C PRO A 24 10.10 -11.11 -25.29
N LEU A 25 9.17 -11.83 -24.65
CA LEU A 25 8.99 -11.76 -23.19
C LEU A 25 10.21 -12.25 -22.42
N GLU A 26 10.95 -13.19 -23.00
CA GLU A 26 12.21 -13.74 -22.46
C GLU A 26 13.31 -12.68 -22.38
N GLN A 27 13.20 -11.59 -23.14
CA GLN A 27 14.14 -10.48 -23.14
C GLN A 27 13.72 -9.35 -22.20
N VAL A 28 12.53 -9.41 -21.60
CA VAL A 28 12.06 -8.40 -20.65
C VAL A 28 12.67 -8.64 -19.27
N ILE A 29 13.45 -7.67 -18.79
CA ILE A 29 14.04 -7.71 -17.44
C ILE A 29 13.01 -7.20 -16.44
N GLY A 30 12.65 -8.06 -15.47
CA GLY A 30 11.66 -7.75 -14.44
C GLY A 30 10.26 -8.22 -14.81
N ASN A 31 9.34 -8.20 -13.85
CA ASN A 31 7.98 -8.66 -14.08
C ASN A 31 7.18 -7.57 -14.82
N PRO A 32 6.69 -7.82 -16.05
CA PRO A 32 5.95 -6.83 -16.84
C PRO A 32 4.63 -6.38 -16.19
N SER A 33 4.07 -7.23 -15.32
CA SER A 33 2.85 -6.93 -14.56
C SER A 33 3.13 -6.08 -13.32
N GLN A 34 4.40 -5.83 -12.97
CA GLN A 34 4.72 -4.92 -11.86
C GLN A 34 4.53 -3.47 -12.29
N SER A 35 3.84 -2.70 -11.43
CA SER A 35 3.71 -1.26 -11.58
C SER A 35 5.07 -0.56 -11.50
N VAL A 36 5.21 0.57 -12.22
CA VAL A 36 6.39 1.43 -12.14
C VAL A 36 6.57 1.95 -10.70
N ARG A 37 7.70 1.59 -10.07
CA ARG A 37 8.10 2.19 -8.79
C ARG A 37 8.98 3.40 -9.06
N THR A 38 8.56 4.56 -8.57
CA THR A 38 9.37 5.78 -8.64
C THR A 38 10.39 5.80 -7.50
N ARG A 39 11.49 6.54 -7.68
CA ARG A 39 12.47 6.80 -6.60
C ARG A 39 11.80 7.33 -5.32
N ARG A 40 10.78 8.17 -5.47
CA ARG A 40 9.97 8.71 -4.36
C ARG A 40 9.23 7.61 -3.58
N GLN A 41 8.71 6.59 -4.28
CA GLN A 41 8.07 5.43 -3.65
C GLN A 41 9.05 4.68 -2.75
N LEU A 42 10.30 4.50 -3.21
CA LEU A 42 11.33 3.82 -2.44
C LEU A 42 11.71 4.62 -1.19
N GLU A 43 11.85 5.94 -1.31
CA GLU A 43 12.07 6.82 -0.15
C GLU A 43 10.92 6.76 0.85
N SER A 44 9.67 6.73 0.37
CA SER A 44 8.50 6.56 1.24
C SER A 44 8.52 5.21 1.95
N ASN A 45 8.82 4.12 1.23
CA ASN A 45 8.93 2.79 1.82
C ASN A 45 10.07 2.72 2.83
N ALA A 46 11.23 3.32 2.54
CA ALA A 46 12.34 3.41 3.48
C ALA A 46 11.95 4.19 4.73
N LYS A 47 11.25 5.33 4.59
CA LYS A 47 10.72 6.09 5.72
C LYS A 47 9.72 5.29 6.54
N MET A 48 8.80 4.58 5.89
CA MET A 48 7.85 3.69 6.57
C MET A 48 8.57 2.55 7.31
N CYS A 49 9.55 1.90 6.68
CA CYS A 49 10.35 0.85 7.32
C CYS A 49 11.16 1.38 8.51
N MET A 50 11.78 2.56 8.38
CA MET A 50 12.52 3.18 9.49
C MET A 50 11.58 3.52 10.65
N PHE A 51 10.40 4.07 10.37
CA PHE A 51 9.38 4.32 11.39
C PHE A 51 8.96 3.02 12.10
N ALA A 52 8.59 1.98 11.34
CA ALA A 52 8.20 0.69 11.91
C ALA A 52 9.33 0.07 12.76
N LEU A 53 10.59 0.19 12.32
CA LEU A 53 11.75 -0.28 13.09
C LEU A 53 11.92 0.49 14.41
N THR A 54 11.80 1.82 14.38
CA THR A 54 11.89 2.65 15.59
C THR A 54 10.77 2.31 16.57
N VAL A 55 9.52 2.30 16.09
CA VAL A 55 8.34 1.94 16.91
C VAL A 55 8.50 0.54 17.51
N SER A 56 8.98 -0.45 16.74
CA SER A 56 9.21 -1.81 17.25
C SER A 56 10.34 -1.91 18.30
N GLN A 57 11.31 -0.99 18.28
CA GLN A 57 12.45 -1.02 19.18
C GLN A 57 12.16 -0.30 20.50
N THR A 58 11.25 0.68 20.47
CA THR A 58 10.84 1.47 21.65
C THR A 58 9.46 1.06 22.17
N GLU A 59 8.99 -0.15 21.84
CA GLU A 59 7.68 -0.64 22.30
C GLU A 59 7.68 -0.76 23.84
N PRO A 60 6.83 0.01 24.55
CA PRO A 60 6.76 -0.04 26.01
C PRO A 60 6.19 -1.37 26.49
N LYS A 61 6.76 -1.92 27.56
CA LYS A 61 6.34 -3.24 28.08
C LYS A 61 5.18 -3.15 29.06
N ASN A 62 4.92 -1.97 29.58
CA ASN A 62 3.82 -1.71 30.50
C ASN A 62 3.21 -0.32 30.28
N ILE A 63 1.98 -0.16 30.76
CA ILE A 63 1.18 1.07 30.59
C ILE A 63 1.92 2.28 31.19
N LYS A 64 2.59 2.10 32.32
CA LYS A 64 3.30 3.22 32.99
C LYS A 64 4.46 3.73 32.14
N GLU A 65 5.23 2.84 31.54
CA GLU A 65 6.30 3.19 30.60
C GLU A 65 5.72 3.92 29.39
N ALA A 66 4.66 3.37 28.78
CA ALA A 66 3.98 3.98 27.63
C ALA A 66 3.46 5.40 27.94
N MET A 67 2.87 5.59 29.11
CA MET A 67 2.34 6.90 29.53
C MET A 67 3.42 7.90 29.91
N SER A 68 4.66 7.44 30.16
CA SER A 68 5.80 8.30 30.50
C SER A 68 6.67 8.67 29.29
N ASP A 69 6.50 7.99 28.16
CA ASP A 69 7.24 8.24 26.93
C ASP A 69 6.41 9.11 25.99
N SER A 70 6.77 10.39 25.91
CA SER A 70 6.06 11.35 25.05
C SER A 70 6.20 11.02 23.57
N ALA A 71 7.36 10.51 23.13
CA ALA A 71 7.59 10.18 21.72
C ALA A 71 6.74 8.97 21.30
N TRP A 72 6.58 8.00 22.19
CA TRP A 72 5.66 6.89 21.98
C TRP A 72 4.21 7.35 21.83
N ILE A 73 3.75 8.23 22.73
CA ILE A 73 2.39 8.77 22.69
C ILE A 73 2.12 9.52 21.39
N GLU A 74 3.03 10.41 20.98
CA GLU A 74 2.92 11.16 19.73
C GLU A 74 2.88 10.22 18.52
N SER A 75 3.74 9.20 18.49
CA SER A 75 3.78 8.23 17.39
C SER A 75 2.49 7.41 17.27
N MET A 76 1.91 6.98 18.40
CA MET A 76 0.64 6.25 18.40
C MET A 76 -0.53 7.14 17.96
N GLN A 77 -0.51 8.42 18.33
CA GLN A 77 -1.51 9.39 17.87
C GLN A 77 -1.40 9.64 16.36
N GLU A 78 -0.19 9.79 15.83
CA GLU A 78 0.03 9.94 14.40
C GLU A 78 -0.46 8.72 13.62
N GLU A 79 -0.19 7.51 14.11
CA GLU A 79 -0.65 6.27 13.49
C GLU A 79 -2.18 6.15 13.47
N LEU A 80 -2.85 6.41 14.59
CA LEU A 80 -4.32 6.46 14.65
C LEU A 80 -4.88 7.48 13.65
N HIS A 81 -4.27 8.66 13.56
CA HIS A 81 -4.68 9.70 12.63
C HIS A 81 -4.44 9.31 11.15
N GLN A 82 -3.49 8.41 10.86
CA GLN A 82 -3.36 7.81 9.53
C GLN A 82 -4.52 6.86 9.23
N PHE A 83 -4.99 6.08 10.21
CA PHE A 83 -6.13 5.18 10.00
C PHE A 83 -7.40 5.95 9.66
N ASP A 84 -7.67 7.04 10.37
CA ASP A 84 -8.79 7.95 10.07
C ASP A 84 -8.67 8.55 8.67
N ARG A 85 -7.47 9.01 8.29
CA ARG A 85 -7.24 9.61 6.96
C ARG A 85 -7.34 8.61 5.81
N LEU A 86 -7.04 7.34 6.06
CA LEU A 86 -7.07 6.28 5.06
C LEU A 86 -8.40 5.55 5.00
N ASP A 87 -9.33 5.86 5.93
CA ASP A 87 -10.66 5.25 6.02
C ASP A 87 -10.58 3.71 6.07
N VAL A 88 -9.61 3.20 6.83
CA VAL A 88 -9.29 1.76 6.89
C VAL A 88 -10.03 1.03 8.01
N TRP A 89 -10.64 1.75 8.94
CA TRP A 89 -11.29 1.19 10.14
C TRP A 89 -12.65 1.87 10.34
N GLU A 90 -13.70 1.07 10.54
CA GLU A 90 -14.99 1.55 11.05
C GLU A 90 -15.11 1.19 12.53
N LEU A 91 -15.51 2.16 13.35
CA LEU A 91 -15.82 1.91 14.76
C LEU A 91 -17.14 1.12 14.83
N VAL A 92 -17.06 -0.13 15.28
CA VAL A 92 -18.25 -0.95 15.57
C VAL A 92 -18.64 -0.72 17.02
N ASP A 93 -19.87 -0.25 17.21
CA ASP A 93 -20.50 0.03 18.51
C ASP A 93 -20.93 -1.26 19.26
#